data_AF-A0AAV5Y5N0-F1
#
_entry.id   AF-A0AAV5Y5N0-F1
#
_cell.length_a   1.000
_cell.length_b   1.000
_cell.length_c   1.000
_cell.angle_alpha   90.00
_cell.angle_beta   90.00
_cell.angle_gamma   90.00
#
_symmetry.space_group_name_H-M   'P 1'
#
loop_
_entity.id
_entity.type
_entity.pdbx_description
1 polymer ?
#
loop_
_entity_poly.entity_id
_entity_poly.type
_entity_poly.pdbx_seq_one_letter_code
_entity_poly.pdbx_strand_id
1 'polypeptide(L)'
;MSEITRRQWLGGAALAGMVAASGGGVAQGQARPSVDDLIRTVKDARVFDLSFMWNDRSPVLGLNPPYAFALNRTHKMTHEIYGQVPGSRVSWASDIMYFSGQHGSPTLDAIGHIGRDLKLHGGVDAVAATSTPGGIGNKLGMETFPSTSC
;
A
#
# COMPACT_ATOMS: atom_id res chain seq x y z
N MET A 1 30.70 -19.25 -42.26
CA MET A 1 30.44 -20.55 -41.60
C MET A 1 31.68 -20.88 -40.79
N SER A 2 31.71 -20.48 -39.52
CA SER A 2 31.43 -21.34 -38.35
C SER A 2 32.55 -22.38 -38.22
N GLU A 3 33.55 -22.20 -37.35
CA GLU A 3 33.50 -22.77 -36.00
C GLU A 3 34.35 -22.02 -34.93
N ILE A 4 34.96 -20.86 -35.23
CA ILE A 4 35.84 -20.14 -34.29
C ILE A 4 35.06 -19.19 -33.35
N THR A 5 33.99 -19.65 -32.67
CA THR A 5 33.19 -18.70 -31.87
C THR A 5 32.53 -19.23 -30.60
N ARG A 6 32.69 -20.50 -30.20
CA ARG A 6 32.02 -21.01 -28.98
C ARG A 6 32.94 -21.49 -27.86
N ARG A 7 34.14 -22.00 -28.16
CA ARG A 7 35.03 -22.61 -27.14
C ARG A 7 35.94 -21.60 -26.43
N GLN A 8 36.31 -20.48 -27.06
CA GLN A 8 37.16 -19.46 -26.42
C GLN A 8 36.40 -18.64 -25.37
N TRP A 9 35.08 -18.45 -25.52
CA TRP A 9 34.25 -17.73 -24.56
C TRP A 9 34.00 -18.52 -23.26
N LEU A 10 33.93 -19.85 -23.33
CA LEU A 10 33.71 -20.69 -22.15
C LEU A 10 34.98 -20.84 -21.29
N GLY A 11 36.18 -20.75 -21.89
CA GLY A 11 37.44 -20.80 -21.15
C GLY A 11 37.75 -19.54 -20.35
N GLY A 12 37.41 -18.36 -20.88
CA GLY A 12 37.65 -17.08 -20.21
C GLY A 12 36.75 -16.84 -18.99
N ALA A 13 35.49 -17.31 -19.04
CA ALA A 13 34.54 -17.17 -17.94
C ALA A 13 34.91 -18.04 -16.71
N ALA A 14 35.50 -19.21 -16.93
CA ALA A 14 35.87 -20.14 -15.86
C ALA A 14 37.06 -19.63 -15.01
N LEU A 15 37.99 -18.88 -15.60
CA LEU A 15 39.14 -18.29 -14.90
C LEU A 15 38.79 -17.01 -14.13
N ALA A 16 37.83 -16.21 -14.62
CA ALA A 16 37.34 -15.03 -13.90
C ALA A 16 36.57 -15.39 -12.62
N GLY A 17 35.87 -16.53 -12.61
CA GLY A 17 35.16 -17.03 -11.43
C GLY A 17 36.07 -17.51 -10.31
N MET A 18 37.29 -17.97 -10.62
CA MET A 18 38.20 -18.55 -9.63
C MET A 18 39.02 -17.49 -8.87
N VAL A 19 39.32 -16.36 -9.51
CA VAL A 19 40.01 -15.23 -8.86
C VAL A 19 39.08 -14.46 -7.91
N ALA A 20 37.77 -14.44 -8.19
CA ALA A 20 36.77 -13.85 -7.28
C ALA A 20 36.54 -14.69 -6.00
N ALA A 21 36.89 -15.98 -6.00
CA ALA A 21 36.72 -16.86 -4.84
C ALA A 21 37.91 -16.82 -3.84
N SER A 22 39.07 -16.31 -4.25
CA SER A 22 40.26 -16.15 -3.39
C SER A 22 40.46 -14.73 -2.85
N GLY A 23 39.69 -13.76 -3.36
CA GLY A 23 39.60 -12.44 -2.76
C GLY A 23 38.71 -12.50 -1.53
N GLY A 24 39.32 -12.75 -0.36
CA GLY A 24 38.68 -12.72 0.95
C GLY A 24 38.10 -11.34 1.28
N GLY A 25 37.03 -10.96 0.60
CA GLY A 25 36.06 -10.01 1.10
C GLY A 25 35.22 -10.75 2.12
N VAL A 26 35.63 -10.67 3.39
CA VAL A 26 34.67 -10.85 4.48
C VAL A 26 33.45 -10.03 4.12
N ALA A 27 32.31 -10.69 3.93
CA ALA A 27 31.03 -10.01 3.90
C ALA A 27 30.90 -9.35 5.28
N GLN A 28 31.37 -8.11 5.37
CA GLN A 28 31.11 -7.25 6.51
C GLN A 28 29.59 -7.16 6.56
N GLY A 29 28.98 -7.91 7.48
CA GLY A 29 27.56 -7.78 7.74
C GLY A 29 27.28 -6.29 7.88
N GLN A 30 26.39 -5.74 7.05
CA GLN A 30 26.08 -4.32 7.09
C GLN A 30 25.79 -3.96 8.54
N ALA A 31 26.60 -3.06 9.09
CA ALA A 31 26.38 -2.56 10.44
C ALA A 31 24.93 -2.08 10.52
N ARG A 32 24.22 -2.49 11.57
CA ARG A 32 22.83 -2.07 11.76
C ARG A 32 22.82 -0.54 11.74
N PRO A 33 22.00 0.10 10.90
CA PRO A 33 21.98 1.56 10.81
C PRO A 33 21.78 2.16 12.20
N SER A 34 22.62 3.12 12.57
CA SER A 34 22.46 3.82 13.84
C SER A 34 21.21 4.71 13.79
N VAL A 35 20.75 5.16 14.96
CA VAL A 35 19.68 6.18 15.04
C VAL A 35 20.10 7.45 14.30
N ASP A 36 21.38 7.84 14.38
CA ASP A 36 21.91 9.02 13.68
C ASP A 36 21.87 8.85 12.16
N ASP A 37 22.13 7.64 11.67
CA ASP A 37 21.99 7.31 10.24
C ASP A 37 20.54 7.42 9.77
N LEU A 38 19.58 6.95 10.57
CA LEU A 38 18.15 7.08 10.27
C LEU A 38 17.75 8.56 10.26
N ILE A 39 18.11 9.33 11.28
CA ILE A 39 17.78 10.76 11.37
C ILE A 39 18.35 11.53 10.18
N ARG A 40 19.61 11.28 9.82
CA ARG A 40 20.24 11.89 8.65
C ARG A 40 19.51 11.50 7.36
N THR A 41 19.19 10.22 7.19
CA THR A 41 18.44 9.73 6.03
C THR A 41 17.08 10.42 5.91
N VAL A 42 16.33 10.54 7.01
CA VAL A 42 15.02 11.20 7.01
C VAL A 42 15.14 12.70 6.74
N LYS A 43 16.16 13.38 7.29
CA LYS A 43 16.41 14.81 7.05
C LYS A 43 16.79 15.12 5.61
N ASP A 44 17.56 14.24 4.99
CA ASP A 44 18.01 14.39 3.60
C ASP A 44 16.98 13.86 2.59
N ALA A 45 15.99 13.10 3.05
CA ALA A 45 14.94 12.54 2.20
C ALA A 45 14.04 13.62 1.60
N ARG A 46 13.63 13.38 0.37
CA ARG A 46 12.54 14.13 -0.29
C ARG A 46 11.27 13.31 -0.20
N VAL A 47 10.18 13.95 0.19
CA VAL A 47 8.85 13.35 0.21
C VAL A 47 8.12 13.72 -1.07
N PHE A 48 7.60 12.72 -1.76
CA PHE A 48 6.75 12.89 -2.93
C PHE A 48 5.37 12.33 -2.63
N ASP A 49 4.34 13.15 -2.81
CA ASP A 49 2.96 12.67 -2.76
C ASP A 49 2.61 12.00 -4.09
N LEU A 50 2.29 10.72 -4.03
CA LEU A 50 1.84 9.92 -5.19
C LEU A 50 0.31 9.84 -5.26
N SER A 51 -0.38 10.54 -4.35
CA SER A 51 -1.82 10.65 -4.34
C SER A 51 -2.30 11.64 -5.38
N PHE A 52 -3.51 11.44 -5.90
CA PHE A 52 -4.23 12.49 -6.61
C PHE A 52 -5.36 13.04 -5.73
N MET A 53 -5.79 14.27 -6.00
CA MET A 53 -6.92 14.89 -5.31
C MET A 53 -8.22 14.14 -5.60
N TRP A 54 -8.91 13.68 -4.55
CA TRP A 54 -10.22 13.05 -4.70
C TRP A 54 -11.32 14.07 -4.80
N ASN A 55 -12.15 13.91 -5.81
CA ASN A 55 -13.39 14.64 -5.97
C ASN A 55 -14.39 13.81 -6.79
N ASP A 56 -15.58 14.36 -6.97
CA ASP A 56 -16.67 13.78 -7.76
C ASP A 56 -16.35 13.57 -9.25
N ARG A 57 -15.17 14.01 -9.72
CA ARG A 57 -14.67 13.83 -11.09
C ARG A 57 -13.43 12.94 -11.16
N SER A 58 -13.00 12.37 -10.04
CA SER A 58 -11.86 11.45 -10.03
C SER A 58 -12.14 10.26 -10.96
N PRO A 59 -11.18 9.87 -11.82
CA PRO A 59 -11.38 8.75 -12.71
C PRO A 59 -11.52 7.46 -11.89
N VAL A 60 -12.49 6.64 -12.28
CA VAL A 60 -12.76 5.34 -11.65
C VAL A 60 -13.02 4.29 -12.71
N LEU A 61 -12.61 3.05 -12.45
CA LEU A 61 -13.00 1.90 -13.27
C LEU A 61 -14.53 1.74 -13.21
N GLY A 62 -15.21 1.70 -14.37
CA GLY A 62 -16.68 1.72 -14.45
C GLY A 62 -17.43 0.52 -13.84
N LEU A 63 -16.74 -0.44 -13.24
CA LEU A 63 -17.32 -1.51 -12.44
C LEU A 63 -17.58 -1.10 -10.98
N ASN A 64 -17.01 0.01 -10.54
CA ASN A 64 -17.11 0.51 -9.18
C ASN A 64 -18.16 1.63 -9.09
N PRO A 65 -18.90 1.75 -7.96
CA PRO A 65 -19.69 2.94 -7.66
C PRO A 65 -18.81 4.20 -7.73
N PRO A 66 -19.31 5.39 -8.09
CA PRO A 66 -18.47 6.59 -8.07
C PRO A 66 -18.10 7.02 -6.64
N TYR A 67 -16.97 7.73 -6.48
CA TYR A 67 -16.68 8.45 -5.24
C TYR A 67 -17.66 9.64 -5.11
N ALA A 68 -18.23 9.80 -3.92
CA ALA A 68 -19.07 10.94 -3.61
C ALA A 68 -18.82 11.42 -2.18
N PHE A 69 -19.13 12.69 -1.92
CA PHE A 69 -19.15 13.23 -0.56
C PHE A 69 -20.33 14.20 -0.43
N ALA A 70 -20.83 14.34 0.78
CA ALA A 70 -21.94 15.24 1.08
C ALA A 70 -21.70 15.96 2.40
N LEU A 71 -22.02 17.25 2.41
CA LEU A 71 -22.00 18.03 3.64
C LEU A 71 -23.07 17.50 4.60
N ASN A 72 -22.64 16.98 5.74
CA ASN A 72 -23.51 16.43 6.77
C ASN A 72 -23.96 17.50 7.77
N ARG A 73 -23.06 18.42 8.15
CA ARG A 73 -23.36 19.53 9.08
C ARG A 73 -22.56 20.76 8.71
N THR A 74 -23.16 21.93 8.93
CA THR A 74 -22.49 23.24 8.83
C THR A 74 -22.08 23.74 10.22
N HIS A 75 -21.20 24.73 10.25
CA HIS A 75 -20.86 25.47 11.47
C HIS A 75 -22.09 26.03 12.18
N LYS A 76 -23.09 26.53 11.45
CA LYS A 76 -24.34 27.03 12.03
C LYS A 76 -25.05 25.94 12.82
N MET A 77 -25.27 24.78 12.18
CA MET A 77 -25.97 23.66 12.81
C MET A 77 -25.24 23.14 14.04
N THR A 78 -23.92 22.99 13.99
CA THR A 78 -23.14 22.48 15.15
C THR A 78 -23.05 23.51 16.25
N HIS A 79 -22.97 24.80 15.93
CA HIS A 79 -23.01 25.88 16.90
C HIS A 79 -24.36 25.96 17.64
N GLU A 80 -25.47 25.80 16.92
CA GLU A 80 -26.82 25.80 17.51
C GLU A 80 -27.02 24.66 18.52
N ILE A 81 -26.38 23.50 18.30
CA ILE A 81 -26.52 22.32 19.15
C ILE A 81 -25.49 22.29 20.28
N TYR A 82 -24.22 22.56 19.95
CA TYR A 82 -23.09 22.34 20.85
C TYR A 82 -22.39 23.64 21.30
N GLY A 83 -22.59 24.73 20.57
CA GLY A 83 -21.97 26.02 20.85
C GLY A 83 -22.73 26.87 21.87
N GLN A 84 -23.95 26.49 22.23
CA GLN A 84 -24.80 27.23 23.18
C GLN A 84 -24.69 26.71 24.64
N VAL A 85 -24.01 25.58 24.87
CA VAL A 85 -23.85 25.08 26.25
C VAL A 85 -22.90 25.98 27.03
N PRO A 86 -23.14 26.24 28.33
CA PRO A 86 -22.29 27.14 29.13
C PRO A 86 -20.82 26.74 29.06
N GLY A 87 -19.96 27.71 28.71
CA GLY A 87 -18.51 27.51 28.57
C GLY A 87 -18.06 26.95 27.21
N SER A 88 -18.97 26.55 26.33
CA SER A 88 -18.64 26.15 24.96
C SER A 88 -18.65 27.33 23.99
N ARG A 89 -17.77 27.26 22.98
CA ARG A 89 -17.74 28.16 21.82
C ARG A 89 -17.44 27.42 20.52
N VAL A 90 -17.62 26.09 20.51
CA VAL A 90 -17.21 25.26 19.37
C VAL A 90 -18.24 25.30 18.24
N SER A 91 -17.74 25.19 17.02
CA SER A 91 -18.52 24.92 15.81
C SER A 91 -17.61 24.25 14.77
N TRP A 92 -18.17 23.40 13.93
CA TRP A 92 -17.47 22.70 12.85
C TRP A 92 -18.41 22.38 11.70
N ALA A 93 -17.84 22.19 10.51
CA ALA A 93 -18.48 21.49 9.41
C ALA A 93 -18.08 20.01 9.45
N SER A 94 -18.95 19.14 8.95
CA SER A 94 -18.62 17.73 8.77
C SER A 94 -19.16 17.25 7.45
N ASP A 95 -18.38 16.43 6.75
CA ASP A 95 -18.77 15.75 5.53
C ASP A 95 -18.91 14.24 5.77
N ILE A 96 -19.76 13.60 4.97
CA ILE A 96 -19.80 12.15 4.81
C ILE A 96 -19.13 11.83 3.48
N MET A 97 -18.20 10.88 3.49
CA MET A 97 -17.57 10.35 2.29
C MET A 97 -18.16 8.98 1.96
N TYR A 98 -18.64 8.83 0.73
CA TYR A 98 -19.12 7.59 0.15
C TYR A 98 -18.03 7.05 -0.76
N PHE A 99 -17.38 6.00 -0.28
CA PHE A 99 -16.27 5.37 -1.01
C PHE A 99 -16.82 4.46 -2.10
N SER A 100 -16.17 4.52 -3.26
CA SER A 100 -16.40 3.78 -4.52
C SER A 100 -16.19 2.25 -4.41
N GLY A 101 -16.30 1.67 -3.21
CA GLY A 101 -15.51 0.49 -2.88
C GLY A 101 -14.02 0.87 -2.75
N GLN A 102 -13.15 -0.11 -2.54
CA GLN A 102 -11.72 0.09 -2.28
C GLN A 102 -10.93 0.64 -3.49
N HIS A 103 -11.56 1.25 -4.51
CA HIS A 103 -10.96 1.51 -5.84
C HIS A 103 -11.18 2.93 -6.40
N GLY A 104 -11.64 3.88 -5.58
CA GLY A 104 -11.88 5.27 -6.02
C GLY A 104 -10.64 6.16 -6.12
N SER A 105 -9.44 5.59 -6.00
CA SER A 105 -8.19 6.34 -5.76
C SER A 105 -6.93 5.53 -6.04
N PRO A 106 -5.70 6.05 -5.85
CA PRO A 106 -4.53 5.19 -5.72
C PRO A 106 -4.79 4.26 -4.54
N THR A 107 -4.96 2.99 -4.86
CA THR A 107 -5.53 2.01 -3.95
C THR A 107 -4.56 0.86 -3.80
N LEU A 108 -4.60 0.28 -2.62
CA LEU A 108 -3.93 -0.96 -2.34
C LEU A 108 -5.00 -2.05 -2.43
N ASP A 109 -4.72 -3.06 -3.25
CA ASP A 109 -5.56 -4.22 -3.33
C ASP A 109 -5.05 -5.27 -2.35
N ALA A 110 -5.92 -5.70 -1.44
CA ALA A 110 -5.58 -6.79 -0.53
C ALA A 110 -5.37 -8.10 -1.31
N ILE A 111 -4.67 -9.06 -0.71
CA ILE A 111 -4.37 -10.33 -1.39
C ILE A 111 -5.63 -11.15 -1.73
N GLY A 112 -6.74 -10.91 -1.02
CA GLY A 112 -8.06 -11.48 -1.31
C GLY A 112 -8.88 -10.71 -2.35
N HIS A 113 -8.38 -9.59 -2.90
CA HIS A 113 -9.17 -8.68 -3.74
C HIS A 113 -9.82 -9.36 -4.95
N ILE A 114 -9.09 -10.23 -5.66
CA ILE A 114 -9.59 -10.95 -6.84
C ILE A 114 -9.39 -12.45 -6.67
N GLY A 115 -10.48 -13.20 -6.89
CA GLY A 115 -10.45 -14.66 -7.00
C GLY A 115 -10.38 -15.14 -8.45
N ARG A 116 -10.01 -16.42 -8.61
CA ARG A 116 -10.10 -17.18 -9.87
C ARG A 116 -10.80 -18.50 -9.58
N ASP A 117 -11.80 -18.85 -10.39
CA ASP A 117 -12.56 -20.11 -10.27
C ASP A 117 -13.14 -20.35 -8.86
N LEU A 118 -13.71 -19.28 -8.26
CA LEU A 118 -14.23 -19.25 -6.89
C LEU A 118 -13.18 -19.58 -5.81
N LYS A 119 -11.89 -19.39 -6.13
CA LYS A 119 -10.78 -19.52 -5.19
C LYS A 119 -10.01 -18.22 -5.07
N LEU A 120 -9.67 -17.85 -3.84
CA LEU A 120 -8.77 -16.75 -3.52
C LEU A 120 -7.32 -17.25 -3.44
N HIS A 121 -6.40 -16.35 -3.12
CA HIS A 121 -5.01 -16.71 -2.85
C HIS A 121 -4.91 -17.89 -1.86
N GLY A 122 -4.02 -18.84 -2.14
CA GLY A 122 -3.85 -20.05 -1.34
C GLY A 122 -4.94 -21.11 -1.50
N GLY A 123 -5.84 -20.98 -2.49
CA GLY A 123 -6.90 -21.95 -2.73
C GLY A 123 -8.08 -21.82 -1.76
N VAL A 124 -8.16 -20.70 -1.04
CA VAL A 124 -9.27 -20.41 -0.12
C VAL A 124 -10.58 -20.32 -0.90
N ASP A 125 -11.64 -20.90 -0.36
CA ASP A 125 -12.97 -20.81 -0.96
C ASP A 125 -13.51 -19.38 -0.90
N ALA A 126 -13.72 -18.77 -2.06
CA ALA A 126 -14.14 -17.37 -2.15
C ALA A 126 -15.56 -17.16 -1.61
N VAL A 127 -16.47 -18.11 -1.83
CA VAL A 127 -17.87 -18.01 -1.40
C VAL A 127 -17.95 -18.04 0.13
N ALA A 128 -17.25 -18.98 0.74
CA ALA A 128 -17.19 -19.06 2.20
C ALA A 128 -16.50 -17.83 2.81
N ALA A 129 -15.42 -17.35 2.18
CA ALA A 129 -14.65 -16.20 2.67
C ALA A 129 -15.42 -14.88 2.67
N THR A 130 -16.46 -14.72 1.83
CA THR A 130 -17.30 -13.51 1.76
C THR A 130 -18.73 -13.74 2.24
N SER A 131 -18.95 -14.76 3.07
CA SER A 131 -20.29 -15.15 3.55
C SER A 131 -20.87 -14.23 4.64
N THR A 132 -20.11 -13.22 5.09
CA THR A 132 -20.53 -12.29 6.14
C THR A 132 -20.55 -10.85 5.66
N PRO A 133 -21.38 -9.98 6.25
CA PRO A 133 -21.36 -8.54 5.94
C PRO A 133 -20.03 -7.84 6.25
N GLY A 134 -19.14 -8.47 7.03
CA GLY A 134 -17.84 -7.91 7.40
C GLY A 134 -16.79 -7.94 6.30
N GLY A 135 -17.09 -8.51 5.12
CA GLY A 135 -16.17 -8.58 4.00
C GLY A 135 -15.34 -9.88 3.94
N ILE A 136 -14.12 -9.78 3.42
CA ILE A 136 -13.25 -10.93 3.13
C ILE A 136 -12.62 -11.48 4.41
N GLY A 137 -12.91 -12.73 4.75
CA GLY A 137 -12.32 -13.46 5.87
C GLY A 137 -10.97 -14.15 5.54
N ASN A 138 -10.60 -15.14 6.36
CA ASN A 138 -9.39 -15.97 6.19
C ASN A 138 -8.05 -15.21 6.15
N LYS A 139 -7.98 -14.02 6.77
CA LYS A 139 -6.78 -13.17 6.78
C LYS A 139 -6.32 -12.72 5.39
N LEU A 140 -7.27 -12.50 4.48
CA LEU A 140 -6.98 -12.05 3.11
C LEU A 140 -7.44 -10.60 2.85
N GLY A 141 -8.08 -9.96 3.82
CA GLY A 141 -8.47 -8.55 3.78
C GLY A 141 -7.34 -7.60 4.16
N MET A 142 -7.55 -6.29 3.91
CA MET A 142 -6.54 -5.25 4.11
C MET A 142 -6.17 -5.03 5.58
N GLU A 143 -7.07 -5.38 6.50
CA GLU A 143 -6.84 -5.35 7.96
C GLU A 143 -5.67 -6.22 8.42
N THR A 144 -5.16 -7.09 7.53
CA THR A 144 -4.00 -7.92 7.80
C THR A 144 -2.67 -7.29 7.40
N PHE A 145 -2.67 -6.11 6.77
CA PHE A 145 -1.48 -5.47 6.20
C PHE A 145 -1.25 -4.02 6.68
N PRO A 146 -0.08 -3.70 7.28
CA PRO A 146 0.79 -4.55 8.07
C PRO A 146 0.25 -4.65 9.51
N SER A 147 0.10 -5.87 10.04
CA SER A 147 -0.11 -6.04 11.49
C SER A 147 1.19 -5.69 12.22
N THR A 148 1.36 -4.43 12.58
CA THR A 148 2.34 -4.07 13.61
C THR A 148 1.68 -4.33 14.96
N SER A 149 2.06 -5.43 15.59
CA SER A 149 1.85 -5.59 17.03
C SER A 149 2.65 -4.48 17.70
N CYS A 150 1.98 -3.47 18.24
CA CYS A 150 2.56 -2.62 19.28
C CYS A 150 2.61 -3.39 20.59
#